data_AF-A0A1W7D6E3-F1
#
_entry.id   AF-A0A1W7D6E3-F1
#
_cell.length_a   1.000
_cell.length_b   1.000
_cell.length_c   1.000
_cell.angle_alpha   90.00
_cell.angle_beta   90.00
_cell.angle_gamma   90.00
#
_symmetry.space_group_name_H-M   'P 1'
#
loop_
_entity.id
_entity.type
_entity.pdbx_description
1 polymer ?
#
loop_
_entity_poly.entity_id
_entity_poly.type
_entity_poly.pdbx_seq_one_letter_code
_entity_poly.pdbx_strand_id
1 'polypeptide(L)' 'MKNSKRGARAATVSVGALLLTLMASPAAQALTRDDGDDPGTGLSVAETIGYFVVTPIVLFAVITGLVILSDRKR' A
#
# COMPACT_ATOMS: atom_id res chain seq x y z
N MET A 1 4.49 16.18 48.43
CA MET A 1 3.38 16.32 47.45
C MET A 1 3.78 16.68 46.00
N LYS A 2 4.96 17.25 45.68
CA LYS A 2 5.35 17.60 44.28
C LYS A 2 5.48 16.40 43.33
N ASN A 3 5.92 15.25 43.82
CA ASN A 3 6.18 14.06 42.99
C ASN A 3 4.89 13.39 42.48
N SER A 4 3.83 13.39 43.29
CA SER A 4 2.53 12.80 42.93
C SER A 4 1.87 13.52 41.75
N LYS A 5 1.96 14.87 41.67
CA LYS A 5 1.43 15.63 40.53
C LYS A 5 2.18 15.34 39.22
N ARG A 6 3.49 15.10 39.28
CA ARG A 6 4.30 14.72 38.11
C ARG A 6 4.01 13.29 37.68
N GLY A 7 3.86 12.37 38.64
CA GLY A 7 3.45 10.99 38.38
C GLY A 7 2.07 10.89 37.72
N ALA A 8 1.08 11.65 38.22
CA ALA A 8 -0.26 11.69 37.62
C ALA A 8 -0.22 12.20 36.16
N ARG A 9 0.54 13.27 35.89
CA ARG A 9 0.71 13.80 34.52
C ARG A 9 1.38 12.80 33.58
N ALA A 10 2.44 12.14 34.04
CA ALA A 10 3.13 11.11 33.27
C ALA A 10 2.17 9.95 32.94
N ALA A 11 1.41 9.48 33.92
CA ALA A 11 0.41 8.43 33.72
C ALA A 11 -0.66 8.84 32.71
N THR A 12 -1.21 10.05 32.80
CA THR A 12 -2.21 10.55 31.84
C THR A 12 -1.64 10.60 30.42
N VAL A 13 -0.40 11.05 30.24
CA VAL A 13 0.25 11.08 28.93
C VAL A 13 0.49 9.67 28.39
N SER A 14 0.99 8.76 29.21
CA SER A 14 1.23 7.36 28.79
C SER A 14 -0.06 6.65 28.44
N VAL A 15 -1.12 6.80 29.24
CA VAL A 15 -2.44 6.22 28.95
C VAL A 15 -3.05 6.82 27.69
N GLY A 16 -2.96 8.14 27.51
CA GLY A 16 -3.43 8.82 26.30
C GLY A 16 -2.68 8.35 25.05
N ALA A 17 -1.35 8.25 25.12
CA ALA A 17 -0.53 7.74 24.02
C ALA A 17 -0.89 6.29 23.67
N LEU A 18 -1.01 5.42 24.68
CA LEU A 18 -1.43 4.03 24.48
C LEU A 18 -2.83 3.93 23.86
N LEU A 19 -3.78 4.74 24.30
CA LEU A 19 -5.12 4.78 23.71
C LEU A 19 -5.09 5.22 22.25
N LEU A 20 -4.35 6.28 21.92
CA LEU A 20 -4.21 6.75 20.54
C LEU A 20 -3.56 5.70 19.64
N THR A 21 -2.50 5.04 20.13
CA THR A 21 -1.86 3.93 19.40
C THR A 21 -2.81 2.75 19.23
N LEU A 22 -3.59 2.41 20.26
CA LEU A 22 -4.59 1.35 20.17
C LEU A 22 -5.68 1.69 19.14
N MET A 23 -6.22 2.91 19.16
CA MET A 23 -7.24 3.37 18.21
C MET A 23 -6.73 3.42 16.76
N ALA A 24 -5.46 3.72 16.56
CA ALA A 24 -4.81 3.71 15.25
C ALA A 24 -4.41 2.30 14.77
N SER A 25 -4.48 1.28 15.64
CA SER A 25 -4.08 -0.08 15.27
C SER A 25 -5.09 -0.75 14.34
N PRO A 26 -4.66 -1.66 13.45
CA PRO A 26 -5.57 -2.42 12.58
C PRO A 26 -6.62 -3.21 13.37
N ALA A 27 -6.25 -3.73 14.55
CA ALA A 27 -7.16 -4.49 15.41
C ALA A 27 -8.34 -3.63 15.92
N ALA A 28 -8.15 -2.33 16.14
CA ALA A 28 -9.24 -1.42 16.52
C ALA A 28 -10.16 -1.06 15.36
N GLN A 29 -9.66 -1.17 14.11
CA GLN A 29 -10.42 -0.90 12.89
C GLN A 29 -11.02 -2.16 12.26
N ALA A 30 -10.84 -3.35 12.86
CA ALA A 30 -11.29 -4.63 12.29
C ALA A 30 -12.82 -4.77 12.11
N LEU A 31 -13.62 -3.90 12.72
CA LEU A 31 -15.09 -3.88 12.58
C LEU A 31 -15.56 -3.05 11.37
N THR A 32 -14.71 -2.17 10.83
CA THR A 32 -14.98 -1.54 9.54
C THR A 32 -14.34 -2.42 8.47
N ARG A 33 -15.16 -2.95 7.56
CA ARG A 33 -14.65 -3.69 6.39
C ARG A 33 -13.74 -2.73 5.63
N ASP A 34 -12.48 -3.08 5.44
CA ASP A 34 -11.57 -2.29 4.63
C ASP A 34 -11.88 -2.59 3.15
N ASP A 35 -11.84 -1.59 2.29
CA ASP A 35 -11.98 -1.79 0.84
C ASP A 35 -10.84 -2.67 0.30
N GLY A 36 -9.73 -2.79 1.05
CA GLY A 36 -8.68 -3.78 0.80
C GLY A 36 -9.07 -5.23 1.14
N ASP A 37 -10.14 -5.48 1.91
CA ASP A 37 -10.60 -6.82 2.25
C ASP A 37 -11.44 -7.49 1.16
N ASP A 38 -12.00 -6.70 0.24
CA ASP A 38 -12.72 -7.20 -0.94
C ASP A 38 -11.93 -6.85 -2.21
N PRO A 39 -11.05 -7.75 -2.67
CA PRO A 39 -10.26 -7.51 -3.87
C PRO A 39 -11.09 -7.51 -5.16
N GLY A 40 -12.42 -7.64 -5.08
CA GLY A 40 -13.31 -7.75 -6.23
C GLY A 40 -13.14 -9.07 -6.98
N THR A 41 -13.65 -9.14 -8.21
CA THR A 41 -13.45 -10.32 -9.05
C THR A 41 -11.99 -10.40 -9.50
N GLY A 42 -11.27 -11.40 -9.00
CA GLY A 42 -9.88 -11.66 -9.38
C GLY A 42 -9.71 -11.90 -10.88
N LEU A 43 -8.54 -11.54 -11.39
CA LEU A 43 -8.17 -11.76 -12.79
C LEU A 43 -8.08 -13.25 -13.10
N SER A 44 -8.52 -13.64 -14.30
CA SER A 44 -8.22 -14.96 -14.83
C SER A 44 -6.72 -15.11 -15.09
N VAL A 45 -6.22 -16.35 -15.08
CA VAL A 45 -4.81 -16.67 -15.38
C VAL A 45 -4.39 -16.07 -16.74
N ALA A 46 -5.28 -16.13 -17.73
CA ALA A 46 -5.02 -15.59 -19.06
C ALA A 46 -4.85 -14.06 -19.02
N GLU A 47 -5.69 -13.34 -18.28
CA GLU A 47 -5.58 -11.89 -18.12
C GLU A 47 -4.33 -11.51 -17.33
N THR A 48 -3.97 -12.25 -16.27
CA THR A 48 -2.73 -12.01 -15.52
C THR A 48 -1.51 -12.13 -16.42
N ILE A 49 -1.42 -13.20 -17.22
CA ILE A 49 -0.32 -13.37 -18.17
C ILE A 49 -0.36 -12.29 -19.26
N GLY A 50 -1.56 -11.97 -19.76
CA GLY A 50 -1.77 -10.91 -20.74
C GLY A 50 -1.21 -9.57 -20.27
N TYR A 51 -1.65 -9.08 -19.11
CA TYR A 51 -1.28 -7.76 -18.60
C TYR A 51 0.13 -7.68 -18.04
N PHE A 52 0.58 -8.69 -17.31
CA PHE A 52 1.84 -8.60 -16.57
C PHE A 52 3.04 -9.23 -17.27
N VAL A 53 2.81 -10.00 -18.34
CA VAL A 53 3.91 -10.64 -19.09
C VAL A 53 3.89 -10.21 -20.56
N VAL A 54 2.74 -10.38 -21.23
CA VAL A 54 2.66 -10.09 -22.67
C VAL A 54 2.73 -8.59 -22.94
N THR A 55 1.96 -7.77 -22.22
CA THR A 55 1.95 -6.31 -22.42
C THR A 55 3.35 -5.68 -22.27
N PRO A 56 4.15 -5.97 -21.21
CA PRO A 56 5.52 -5.47 -21.09
C PRO A 56 6.43 -5.89 -22.26
N ILE A 57 6.34 -7.14 -22.71
CA ILE A 57 7.15 -7.65 -23.85
C ILE A 57 6.78 -6.91 -25.14
N VAL A 58 5.49 -6.73 -25.40
CA VAL A 58 5.01 -6.02 -26.58
C VAL A 58 5.46 -4.57 -26.55
N LEU A 59 5.32 -3.89 -25.41
CA LEU A 59 5.80 -2.52 -25.25
C LEU A 59 7.30 -2.41 -25.52
N PHE A 60 8.09 -3.32 -24.96
CA PHE A 60 9.53 -3.36 -25.21
C PHE A 60 9.83 -3.55 -26.70
N ALA A 61 9.23 -4.54 -27.35
CA ALA A 61 9.45 -4.81 -28.76
C ALA A 61 9.07 -3.63 -29.66
N VAL A 62 7.96 -2.95 -29.34
CA VAL A 62 7.53 -1.73 -30.05
C VAL A 62 8.58 -0.64 -29.90
N ILE A 63 9.03 -0.34 -28.67
CA ILE A 63 10.04 0.69 -28.42
C ILE A 63 11.33 0.37 -29.17
N THR A 64 11.84 -0.85 -29.03
CA THR A 64 13.06 -1.28 -29.71
C THR A 64 12.92 -1.18 -31.24
N GLY A 65 11.79 -1.61 -31.80
CA GLY A 65 11.52 -1.49 -33.23
C GLY A 65 11.50 -0.04 -33.71
N LEU A 66 10.88 0.87 -32.94
CA LEU A 66 10.87 2.30 -33.22
C LEU A 66 12.27 2.92 -33.16
N VAL A 67 13.10 2.53 -32.19
CA VAL A 67 14.49 2.99 -32.07
C VAL A 67 15.30 2.57 -33.29
N ILE A 68 15.25 1.28 -33.66
CA ILE A 68 15.98 0.76 -34.83
C ILE A 68 15.55 1.45 -36.13
N LEU A 69 14.24 1.68 -36.31
CA LEU A 69 13.72 2.36 -37.49
C LEU A 69 14.16 3.84 -37.55
N SER A 70 14.22 4.51 -36.40
CA SER A 70 14.66 5.90 -36.28
C SER A 70 16.15 6.05 -36.56
N ASP A 71 16.99 5.15 -36.04
CA ASP A 71 18.44 5.15 -36.26
C ASP A 71 18.79 4.89 -37.72
N ARG A 72 18.03 4.03 -38.41
CA ARG A 72 18.24 3.74 -39.84
C ARG A 72 18.02 4.95 -40.76
N LYS A 73 17.32 5.99 -40.28
CA LYS A 73 17.05 7.22 -41.05
C LYS A 73 18.13 8.30 -40.90
N ARG A 74 19.09 8.14 -39.98
CA ARG A 74 20.21 9.07 -39.76
C ARG A 74 21.44 8.61 -40.53
#